data_AF-A0A8S0YLX7-F1
#
_entry.id   AF-A0A8S0YLX7-F1
#
_cell.length_a   1.000
_cell.length_b   1.000
_cell.length_c   1.000
_cell.angle_alpha   90.00
_cell.angle_beta   90.00
_cell.angle_gamma   90.00
#
_symmetry.space_group_name_H-M   'P 1'
#
loop_
_entity.id
_entity.type
_entity.pdbx_description
1 polymer ?
#
loop_
_entity_poly.entity_id
_entity_poly.type
_entity_poly.pdbx_seq_one_letter_code
_entity_poly.pdbx_strand_id
1 'polypeptide(L)' 'MSNREHKHRTEVYVMTVTQELAEWEDSRLMGRKRQWFSIDDALAQLALHKPIQRHYIQQLRRSKLNKTDDPGS' A
#
# COMPACT_ATOMS: atom_id res chain seq x y z
N MET A 1 14.58 23.14 -14.27
CA MET A 1 14.76 21.76 -14.78
C MET A 1 13.37 21.16 -14.93
N SER A 2 12.96 20.87 -16.16
CA SER A 2 11.60 20.41 -16.48
C SER A 2 11.44 18.96 -16.01
N ASN A 3 10.72 18.75 -14.91
CA ASN A 3 10.32 17.41 -14.48
C ASN A 3 9.23 16.94 -15.45
N ARG A 4 9.63 16.09 -16.40
CA ARG A 4 8.74 15.46 -17.37
C ARG A 4 7.87 14.45 -16.59
N GLU A 5 6.74 14.92 -16.07
CA GLU A 5 5.73 14.14 -15.36
C GLU A 5 5.31 12.93 -16.21
N HIS A 6 5.83 11.75 -15.84
CA HIS A 6 5.39 10.50 -16.45
C HIS A 6 4.03 10.11 -15.84
N LYS A 7 2.98 10.39 -16.61
CA LYS A 7 1.53 10.15 -16.45
C LYS A 7 1.14 8.70 -16.08
N HIS A 8 1.59 8.16 -14.96
CA HIS A 8 1.11 6.87 -14.48
C HIS A 8 0.00 7.11 -13.46
N ARG A 9 -1.25 6.86 -13.87
CA ARG A 9 -2.39 6.80 -12.95
C ARG A 9 -2.44 5.39 -12.36
N THR A 10 -2.29 5.29 -11.04
CA THR A 10 -2.44 4.04 -10.30
C THR A 10 -3.78 4.05 -9.58
N GLU A 11 -4.64 3.08 -9.87
CA GLU A 11 -5.87 2.88 -9.10
C GLU A 11 -5.58 1.93 -7.94
N VAL A 12 -6.03 2.30 -6.74
CA VAL A 12 -5.68 1.61 -5.50
C VAL A 12 -6.94 1.04 -4.87
N TYR A 13 -6.92 -0.25 -4.57
CA TYR A 13 -8.04 -0.98 -3.99
C TYR A 13 -7.66 -1.63 -2.66
N VAL A 14 -8.65 -1.86 -1.81
CA VAL A 14 -8.48 -2.65 -0.58
C VAL A 14 -8.91 -4.09 -0.88
N MET A 15 -8.04 -5.04 -0.57
CA MET A 15 -8.30 -6.46 -0.73
C MET A 15 -8.08 -7.19 0.60
N THR A 16 -9.08 -7.96 1.03
CA THR A 16 -8.91 -8.90 2.13
C THR A 16 -8.32 -10.18 1.56
N VAL A 17 -7.07 -10.49 1.93
CA VAL A 17 -6.41 -11.72 1.48
C VAL A 17 -7.07 -12.92 2.14
N THR A 18 -7.48 -13.90 1.33
CA THR A 18 -8.13 -15.14 1.80
C THR A 18 -7.22 -16.36 1.71
N GLN A 19 -6.24 -16.34 0.80
CA GLN A 19 -5.29 -17.43 0.61
C GLN A 19 -3.94 -16.90 0.15
N GLU A 20 -2.88 -17.52 0.66
CA GLU A 20 -1.49 -17.24 0.30
C GLU A 20 -0.86 -18.41 -0.45
N LEU A 21 -0.36 -18.16 -1.66
CA LEU A 21 0.41 -19.17 -2.39
C LEU A 21 1.86 -19.19 -1.90
N ALA A 22 2.41 -20.38 -1.65
CA ALA A 22 3.80 -20.56 -1.22
C ALA A 22 4.80 -20.08 -2.29
N GLU A 23 4.48 -20.37 -3.56
CA GLU A 23 5.22 -19.86 -4.72
C GLU A 23 4.28 -19.04 -5.61
N TRP A 24 4.79 -17.93 -6.13
CA TRP A 24 4.10 -17.08 -7.09
C TRP A 24 5.05 -16.71 -8.23
N GLU A 25 4.51 -16.13 -9.29
CA GLU A 25 5.27 -15.85 -10.52
C GLU A 25 6.56 -15.05 -10.25
N ASP A 26 6.46 -13.91 -9.56
CA ASP A 26 7.62 -13.06 -9.23
C ASP A 26 8.61 -13.73 -8.26
N SER A 27 8.17 -14.64 -7.38
CA SER A 27 9.11 -15.37 -6.50
C SER A 27 9.94 -16.36 -7.30
N ARG A 28 9.33 -17.06 -8.27
CA ARG A 28 10.02 -18.05 -9.12
C ARG A 28 10.93 -17.39 -10.15
N LEU A 29 10.49 -16.29 -10.77
CA LEU A 29 11.22 -15.65 -11.86
C LEU A 29 12.34 -14.72 -11.37
N MET A 30 12.12 -14.02 -10.26
CA MET A 30 13.02 -12.94 -9.82
C MET A 30 13.46 -13.06 -8.36
N GLY A 31 13.08 -14.14 -7.66
CA GLY A 31 13.42 -14.32 -6.25
C GLY A 31 12.80 -13.26 -5.34
N ARG A 32 11.71 -12.60 -5.77
CA ARG A 32 11.06 -11.59 -4.94
C ARG A 32 10.54 -12.22 -3.64
N LYS A 33 10.68 -11.48 -2.55
CA LYS A 33 10.17 -11.85 -1.23
C LYS A 33 8.96 -11.00 -0.90
N ARG A 34 8.05 -11.55 -0.09
CA ARG A 34 6.92 -10.83 0.50
C ARG A 34 6.86 -11.08 1.99
N GLN A 35 6.35 -10.11 2.73
CA GLN A 35 6.20 -10.17 4.17
C GLN A 35 5.00 -9.33 4.58
N TRP A 36 4.30 -9.76 5.62
CA TRP A 36 3.29 -8.96 6.29
C TRP A 36 3.92 -7.89 7.17
N PHE A 37 3.35 -6.69 7.13
CA PHE A 37 3.76 -5.57 7.97
C PHE A 37 2.54 -5.04 8.72
N SER A 38 2.77 -4.54 9.93
CA SER A 38 1.82 -3.62 10.55
C SER A 38 1.73 -2.34 9.68
N ILE A 39 0.65 -1.57 9.84
CA ILE A 39 0.49 -0.32 9.08
C ILE A 39 1.63 0.66 9.36
N ASP A 40 2.05 0.79 10.62
CA ASP A 40 3.12 1.73 10.99
C ASP A 40 4.48 1.28 10.45
N ASP A 41 4.79 -0.02 10.49
CA ASP A 41 6.03 -0.56 9.90
C ASP A 41 6.05 -0.38 8.37
N ALA A 42 4.93 -0.63 7.70
CA ALA A 42 4.83 -0.44 6.25
C ALA A 42 5.08 1.03 5.88
N LEU A 43 4.52 1.98 6.64
CA LEU A 43 4.75 3.41 6.43
C LEU A 43 6.21 3.80 6.63
N ALA A 44 6.88 3.23 7.64
CA ALA A 44 8.30 3.47 7.91
C ALA A 44 9.19 2.94 6.78
N GLN A 45 8.96 1.70 6.34
CA GLN A 45 9.72 1.06 5.26
C GLN A 45 9.54 1.79 3.91
N LEU A 46 8.32 2.22 3.59
CA LEU A 46 8.03 2.90 2.31
C LEU A 46 8.57 4.35 2.27
N ALA A 47 8.84 4.96 3.42
CA ALA A 47 9.25 6.37 3.50
C ALA A 47 10.55 6.67 2.74
N LEU A 48 11.47 5.70 2.66
CA LEU A 48 12.80 5.94 2.09
C LEU A 48 12.81 5.96 0.55
N HIS A 49 12.07 5.06 -0.10
CA HIS A 49 12.19 4.82 -1.55
C HIS A 49 10.87 4.72 -2.31
N LYS A 50 9.72 4.81 -1.63
CA LYS A 50 8.38 4.58 -2.19
C LYS A 50 7.34 5.55 -1.61
N PRO A 51 7.57 6.88 -1.71
CA PRO A 51 6.72 7.89 -1.06
C PRO A 51 5.29 7.92 -1.60
N ILE A 52 5.07 7.57 -2.88
CA ILE A 52 3.73 7.49 -3.47
C ILE A 52 2.93 6.34 -2.85
N GLN A 53 3.55 5.17 -2.67
CA GLN A 53 2.91 4.02 -2.04
C GLN A 53 2.62 4.28 -0.56
N ARG A 54 3.51 4.99 0.14
CA ARG A 54 3.28 5.46 1.50
C ARG A 54 2.00 6.30 1.58
N HIS A 55 1.77 7.18 0.60
CA HIS A 55 0.59 8.03 0.55
C HIS A 55 -0.73 7.24 0.49
N TYR A 56 -0.76 6.12 -0.23
CA TYR A 56 -1.95 5.26 -0.33
C TYR A 56 -2.38 4.71 1.05
N ILE A 57 -1.41 4.25 1.85
CA ILE A 57 -1.67 3.72 3.19
C ILE A 57 -2.13 4.85 4.14
N GLN A 58 -1.55 6.05 4.01
CA GLN A 58 -2.00 7.22 4.79
C GLN A 58 -3.44 7.61 4.47
N GLN A 59 -3.84 7.60 3.20
CA GLN A 59 -5.23 7.87 2.81
C GLN A 59 -6.19 6.83 3.38
N LEU A 60 -5.82 5.54 3.34
CA LEU A 60 -6.60 4.46 3.95
C LEU A 60 -6.78 4.64 5.47
N ARG A 61 -5.74 5.09 6.18
CA ARG A 61 -5.84 5.35 7.63
C ARG A 61 -6.80 6.51 7.91
N ARG A 62 -6.71 7.59 7.14
CA ARG A 62 -7.60 8.76 7.28
C ARG A 62 -9.06 8.42 6.97
N SER A 63 -9.33 7.63 5.93
CA SER A 63 -10.70 7.24 5.60
C SER A 63 -11.35 6.35 6.66
N LYS A 64 -10.57 5.53 7.38
CA LYS A 64 -11.07 4.77 8.54
C LYS A 64 -11.35 5.65 9.75
N LEU A 65 -10.48 6.61 10.06
CA LEU A 65 -10.66 7.57 11.16
C LEU A 65 -11.95 8.39 10.99
N ASN A 66 -12.21 8.87 9.78
CA ASN A 66 -13.40 9.66 9.47
C ASN A 66 -14.74 8.90 9.63
N LYS A 67 -14.72 7.57 9.76
CA LYS A 67 -15.94 6.78 10.05
C LYS A 67 -16.24 6.65 11.54
N THR A 68 -15.29 7.01 12.40
CA THR A 68 -15.40 6.83 13.86
C THR A 68 -16.05 8.03 14.55
N ASP A 69 -16.20 9.17 13.86
CA ASP A 69 -16.75 10.41 14.39
C ASP A 69 -18.25 10.60 14.08
N ASP A 70 -18.97 9.53 13.75
CA ASP A 70 -20.44 9.55 13.64
C ASP A 70 -21.09 8.91 14.88
N PRO A 71 -21.50 9.71 15.89
CA PRO A 71 -22.31 9.23 17.00
C PRO A 71 -23.76 9.11 16.52
N GLY A 72 -24.06 8.12 15.69
CA GLY A 72 -25.34 8.08 14.97
C GLY A 72 -25.67 6.76 14.29
N SER A 73 -25.63 5.63 15.00
CA SER A 73 -26.38 4.41 14.64
C SER A 73 -26.77 3.64 15.89
#